data_AF-A0A4V2XWE7-F1
#
_entry.id   AF-A0A4V2XWE7-F1
#
_cell.length_a   1.000
_cell.length_b   1.000
_cell.length_c   1.000
_cell.angle_alpha   90.00
_cell.angle_beta   90.00
_cell.angle_gamma   90.00
#
_symmetry.space_group_name_H-M   'P 1'
#
loop_
_entity.id
_entity.type
_entity.pdbx_description
1 polymer ?
#
loop_
_entity_poly.entity_id
_entity_poly.type
_entity_poly.pdbx_seq_one_letter_code
_entity_poly.pdbx_strand_id
1 'polypeptide(L)'
;MKVADQLEGEIRALEKSLAALRAAIAQAAGARDDTEADLAHVRQRLAAKTAEALPDDAAIRGRLDTAIDSAFAAARTALAERWNQIVELLKTACQKVDGELTAKRRAHGRALDEIERQRQRERLAAG
;
A
#
# COMPACT_ATOMS: atom_id res chain seq x y z
N MET A 1 -34.48 5.85 -12.14
CA MET A 1 -33.72 4.61 -12.39
C MET A 1 -32.28 4.90 -12.75
N LYS A 2 -32.00 5.60 -13.87
CA LYS A 2 -30.62 5.92 -14.34
C LYS A 2 -29.61 6.40 -13.28
N VAL A 3 -30.02 7.22 -12.30
CA VAL A 3 -29.11 7.76 -11.27
C VAL A 3 -28.69 6.70 -10.25
N ALA A 4 -29.59 5.81 -9.83
CA ALA A 4 -29.25 4.74 -8.89
C ALA A 4 -28.30 3.73 -9.56
N ASP A 5 -28.61 3.33 -10.79
CA ASP A 5 -27.78 2.40 -11.57
C ASP A 5 -26.37 2.97 -11.83
N GLN A 6 -26.27 4.28 -12.10
CA GLN A 6 -24.98 4.97 -12.24
C GLN A 6 -24.19 4.96 -10.93
N LEU A 7 -24.82 5.30 -9.80
CA LEU A 7 -24.18 5.28 -8.49
C LEU A 7 -23.71 3.87 -8.11
N GLU A 8 -24.47 2.83 -8.45
CA GLU A 8 -24.06 1.45 -8.25
C GLU A 8 -22.80 1.11 -9.05
N GLY A 9 -22.72 1.54 -10.31
CA GLY A 9 -21.52 1.40 -11.13
C GLY A 9 -20.30 2.09 -10.54
N GLU A 10 -20.46 3.33 -10.07
CA GLU A 10 -19.40 4.09 -9.40
C GLU A 10 -18.94 3.43 -8.09
N ILE A 11 -19.88 2.91 -7.29
CA ILE A 11 -19.59 2.15 -6.07
C ILE A 11 -18.74 0.92 -6.38
N ARG A 12 -19.13 0.11 -7.37
CA ARG A 12 -18.36 -1.09 -7.78
C ARG A 12 -16.94 -0.72 -8.26
N ALA A 13 -16.79 0.37 -8.99
CA ALA A 13 -15.49 0.85 -9.45
C ALA A 13 -14.59 1.30 -8.28
N LEU A 14 -15.16 1.99 -7.29
CA LEU A 14 -14.45 2.41 -6.08
C LEU A 14 -14.07 1.21 -5.19
N GLU A 15 -14.95 0.21 -5.05
CA GLU A 15 -14.63 -1.04 -4.35
C GLU A 15 -13.45 -1.78 -4.97
N LYS A 16 -13.44 -1.89 -6.31
CA LYS A 16 -12.32 -2.49 -7.05
C LYS A 16 -11.02 -1.71 -6.83
N SER A 17 -11.10 -0.38 -6.88
CA SER A 17 -9.95 0.50 -6.62
C SER A 17 -9.42 0.33 -5.20
N LEU A 18 -10.31 0.27 -4.20
CA LEU A 18 -9.95 0.08 -2.80
C LEU A 18 -9.29 -1.29 -2.56
N ALA A 19 -9.81 -2.35 -3.17
CA ALA A 19 -9.22 -3.68 -3.11
C ALA A 19 -7.81 -3.69 -3.73
N ALA A 20 -7.63 -3.05 -4.89
CA ALA A 20 -6.33 -2.94 -5.55
C ALA A 20 -5.32 -2.17 -4.69
N LEU A 21 -5.71 -1.06 -4.06
CA LEU A 21 -4.83 -0.28 -3.18
C LEU A 21 -4.45 -1.08 -1.92
N ARG A 22 -5.38 -1.81 -1.31
CA ARG A 22 -5.08 -2.69 -0.17
C ARG A 22 -4.12 -3.81 -0.55
N ALA A 23 -4.31 -4.42 -1.72
CA ALA A 23 -3.39 -5.42 -2.25
C ALA A 23 -2.00 -4.82 -2.52
N ALA A 24 -1.93 -3.60 -3.07
CA ALA A 24 -0.67 -2.89 -3.26
C ALA A 24 0.05 -2.66 -1.92
N ILE A 25 -0.64 -2.23 -0.86
CA ILE A 25 -0.04 -2.08 0.48
C ILE A 25 0.54 -3.41 1.00
N ALA A 26 -0.16 -4.53 0.80
CA ALA A 26 0.32 -5.84 1.24
C ALA A 26 1.53 -6.32 0.45
N GLN A 27 1.51 -6.21 -0.89
CA GLN A 27 2.65 -6.51 -1.74
C GLN A 27 3.85 -5.66 -1.40
N ALA A 28 3.58 -4.39 -1.13
CA ALA A 28 4.56 -3.44 -0.73
C ALA A 28 5.25 -3.94 0.56
N ALA A 29 4.48 -4.28 1.61
CA ALA A 29 5.05 -4.80 2.85
C ALA A 29 5.95 -6.04 2.63
N GLY A 30 5.53 -6.99 1.78
CA GLY A 30 6.37 -8.14 1.41
C GLY A 30 7.68 -7.75 0.71
N ALA A 31 7.62 -6.81 -0.24
CA ALA A 31 8.81 -6.35 -0.97
C ALA A 31 9.85 -5.68 -0.06
N ARG A 32 9.42 -5.05 1.04
CA ARG A 32 10.34 -4.52 2.07
C ARG A 32 11.11 -5.65 2.73
N ASP A 33 10.43 -6.69 3.16
CA ASP A 33 11.05 -7.82 3.86
C ASP A 33 12.04 -8.56 2.93
N ASP A 34 11.67 -8.74 1.65
CA ASP A 34 12.55 -9.29 0.62
C ASP A 34 13.82 -8.42 0.43
N THR A 35 13.64 -7.09 0.35
CA THR A 35 14.78 -6.16 0.21
C THR A 35 15.70 -6.20 1.43
N GLU A 36 15.15 -6.36 2.63
CA GLU A 36 15.94 -6.47 3.85
C GLU A 36 16.74 -7.79 3.89
N ALA A 37 16.15 -8.89 3.43
CA ALA A 37 16.84 -10.16 3.28
C ALA A 37 17.97 -10.07 2.24
N ASP A 38 17.73 -9.44 1.09
CA ASP A 38 18.74 -9.24 0.05
C ASP A 38 19.93 -8.41 0.56
N LEU A 39 19.67 -7.32 1.27
CA LEU A 39 20.73 -6.51 1.89
C LEU A 39 21.56 -7.33 2.88
N ALA A 40 20.91 -8.15 3.71
CA ALA A 40 21.62 -9.01 4.64
C ALA A 40 22.52 -10.02 3.91
N HIS A 41 22.04 -10.61 2.82
CA HIS A 41 22.81 -11.55 2.01
C HIS A 41 24.02 -10.88 1.34
N VAL A 42 23.85 -9.69 0.76
CA VAL A 42 24.96 -8.96 0.13
C VAL A 42 26.01 -8.57 1.17
N ARG A 43 25.59 -8.14 2.37
CA ARG A 43 26.50 -7.83 3.48
C ARG A 43 27.33 -9.04 3.88
N GLN A 44 26.69 -10.19 4.08
CA GLN A 44 27.37 -11.44 4.41
C GLN A 44 28.38 -11.85 3.33
N ARG A 45 27.99 -11.74 2.06
CA ARG A 45 28.87 -12.06 0.92
C ARG A 45 30.09 -11.14 0.87
N LEU A 46 29.91 -9.85 1.15
CA LEU A 46 31.02 -8.89 1.20
C LEU A 46 31.97 -9.19 2.36
N ALA A 47 31.44 -9.44 3.56
CA ALA A 47 32.25 -9.80 4.72
C ALA A 47 33.06 -11.08 4.47
N ALA A 48 32.45 -12.11 3.89
CA ALA A 48 33.13 -13.36 3.54
C ALA A 48 34.28 -13.13 2.53
N LYS A 49 34.01 -12.38 1.45
CA LYS A 49 35.05 -12.05 0.46
C LYS A 49 36.19 -11.22 1.04
N THR A 50 35.89 -10.29 1.95
CA THR A 50 36.92 -9.53 2.66
C THR A 50 37.79 -10.44 3.52
N ALA A 51 37.17 -11.39 4.22
CA ALA A 51 37.90 -12.35 5.04
C ALA A 51 38.78 -13.31 4.22
N GLU A 52 38.31 -13.73 3.05
CA GLU A 52 39.08 -14.54 2.09
C GLU A 52 40.27 -13.76 1.50
N ALA A 53 40.07 -12.49 1.17
CA ALA A 53 41.10 -11.65 0.54
C ALA A 53 42.19 -11.19 1.53
N LEU A 54 41.86 -11.09 2.82
CA LEU A 54 42.74 -10.56 3.87
C LEU A 54 42.85 -11.55 5.04
N PRO A 55 43.41 -12.76 4.84
CA PRO A 55 43.44 -13.80 5.87
C PRO A 55 44.24 -13.38 7.11
N ASP A 56 45.36 -12.68 6.93
CA ASP A 56 46.30 -12.33 8.01
C ASP A 56 46.18 -10.89 8.51
N ASP A 57 45.46 -10.01 7.79
CA ASP A 57 45.35 -8.58 8.09
C ASP A 57 44.08 -8.25 8.88
N ALA A 58 43.99 -8.74 10.12
CA ALA A 58 42.83 -8.53 11.00
C ALA A 58 42.47 -7.05 11.22
N ALA A 59 43.45 -6.15 11.29
CA ALA A 59 43.21 -4.71 11.47
C ALA A 59 42.56 -4.07 10.23
N ILE A 60 42.99 -4.45 9.02
CA ILE A 60 42.41 -3.95 7.77
C ILE A 60 41.00 -4.52 7.60
N ARG A 61 40.82 -5.82 7.86
CA ARG A 61 39.51 -6.48 7.85
C ARG A 61 38.52 -5.78 8.78
N GLY A 62 38.90 -5.50 10.03
CA GLY A 62 38.01 -4.82 10.98
C GLY A 62 37.61 -3.40 10.53
N ARG A 63 38.51 -2.67 9.87
CA ARG A 63 38.20 -1.35 9.28
C ARG A 63 37.23 -1.48 8.11
N LEU A 64 37.40 -2.49 7.25
CA LEU A 64 36.51 -2.76 6.13
C LEU A 64 35.14 -3.23 6.60
N ASP A 65 35.06 -4.13 7.58
CA ASP A 65 33.80 -4.58 8.17
C ASP A 65 33.02 -3.40 8.78
N THR A 66 33.71 -2.51 9.50
CA THR A 66 33.11 -1.28 10.03
C THR A 66 32.58 -0.38 8.90
N ALA A 67 33.33 -0.21 7.82
CA ALA A 67 32.91 0.58 6.68
C ALA A 67 31.71 -0.04 5.96
N ILE A 68 31.70 -1.37 5.79
CA ILE A 68 30.60 -2.15 5.24
C ILE A 68 29.35 -1.95 6.11
N ASP A 69 29.44 -2.20 7.41
CA ASP A 69 28.29 -2.10 8.31
C ASP A 69 27.71 -0.67 8.34
N SER A 70 28.56 0.36 8.32
CA SER A 70 28.13 1.76 8.22
C SER A 70 27.38 2.04 6.91
N ALA A 71 27.92 1.59 5.77
CA ALA A 71 27.27 1.76 4.47
C ALA A 71 25.92 1.02 4.39
N PHE A 72 25.84 -0.20 4.91
CA PHE A 72 24.58 -0.97 4.95
C PHE A 72 23.56 -0.37 5.92
N ALA A 73 24.00 0.19 7.06
CA ALA A 73 23.12 0.89 7.97
C ALA A 73 22.49 2.13 7.30
N ALA A 74 23.30 2.95 6.61
CA ALA A 74 22.82 4.10 5.85
C ALA A 74 21.83 3.68 4.75
N ALA A 75 22.15 2.62 4.00
CA ALA A 75 21.28 2.09 2.96
C ALA A 75 19.94 1.59 3.52
N ARG A 76 19.94 0.86 4.65
CA ARG A 76 18.72 0.38 5.33
C ARG A 76 17.85 1.54 5.78
N THR A 77 18.43 2.59 6.38
CA THR A 77 17.68 3.77 6.82
C THR A 77 17.03 4.48 5.63
N ALA A 78 17.80 4.77 4.58
CA ALA A 78 17.28 5.45 3.38
C ALA A 78 16.16 4.64 2.69
N LEU A 79 16.32 3.32 2.61
CA LEU A 79 15.30 2.43 2.05
C LEU A 79 14.05 2.39 2.93
N ALA A 80 14.20 2.30 4.25
CA ALA A 80 13.08 2.31 5.18
C ALA A 80 12.28 3.63 5.12
N GLU A 81 12.96 4.77 5.03
CA GLU A 81 12.30 6.07 4.88
C GLU A 81 11.50 6.16 3.59
N ARG A 82 12.12 5.80 2.46
CA ARG A 82 11.46 5.82 1.15
C ARG A 82 10.30 4.82 1.10
N TRP A 83 10.46 3.68 1.75
CA TRP A 83 9.43 2.67 1.89
C TRP A 83 8.21 3.20 2.66
N ASN A 84 8.45 3.82 3.81
CA ASN A 84 7.41 4.42 4.63
C ASN A 84 6.64 5.50 3.84
N GLN A 85 7.34 6.32 3.05
CA GLN A 85 6.69 7.31 2.18
C GLN A 85 5.73 6.66 1.16
N ILE A 86 6.15 5.57 0.50
CA ILE A 86 5.29 4.84 -0.45
C ILE A 86 4.05 4.29 0.25
N VAL A 87 4.23 3.65 1.41
CA VAL A 87 3.11 3.08 2.18
C VAL A 87 2.15 4.17 2.65
N GLU A 88 2.64 5.30 3.14
CA GLU A 88 1.79 6.41 3.58
C GLU A 88 1.00 7.04 2.42
N LEU A 89 1.61 7.15 1.23
CA LEU A 89 0.89 7.58 0.03
C LEU A 89 -0.26 6.62 -0.32
N LEU A 90 -0.01 5.32 -0.28
CA LEU A 90 -1.03 4.30 -0.54
C LEU A 90 -2.14 4.30 0.51
N LYS A 91 -1.80 4.45 1.80
CA LYS A 91 -2.78 4.57 2.88
C LYS A 91 -3.66 5.81 2.71
N THR A 92 -3.05 6.94 2.36
CA THR A 92 -3.78 8.18 2.09
C THR A 92 -4.74 8.01 0.91
N ALA A 93 -4.31 7.34 -0.16
CA ALA A 93 -5.17 7.01 -1.29
C ALA A 93 -6.34 6.10 -0.88
N CYS A 94 -6.07 5.05 -0.08
CA CYS A 94 -7.10 4.17 0.49
C CYS A 94 -8.15 4.95 1.27
N GLN A 95 -7.73 5.85 2.18
CA GLN A 95 -8.65 6.65 2.99
C GLN A 95 -9.55 7.54 2.14
N LYS A 96 -8.99 8.16 1.09
CA LYS A 96 -9.78 9.00 0.16
C LYS A 96 -10.82 8.17 -0.59
N VAL A 97 -10.41 7.01 -1.14
CA VAL A 97 -11.33 6.12 -1.88
C VAL A 97 -12.41 5.56 -0.96
N ASP A 98 -12.08 5.18 0.28
CA ASP A 98 -13.03 4.66 1.25
C ASP A 98 -14.05 5.73 1.71
N GLY A 99 -13.59 6.98 1.88
CA GLY A 99 -14.44 8.13 2.16
C GLY A 99 -15.43 8.40 1.02
N GLU A 100 -14.94 8.42 -0.22
CA GLU A 100 -15.77 8.60 -1.41
C GLU A 100 -16.78 7.45 -1.58
N LEU A 101 -16.34 6.21 -1.38
CA LEU A 101 -17.20 5.02 -1.41
C LEU A 101 -18.33 5.12 -0.38
N THR A 102 -18.00 5.56 0.83
CA THR A 102 -19.00 5.78 1.89
C THR A 102 -20.01 6.86 1.48
N ALA A 103 -19.55 7.97 0.91
CA ALA A 103 -20.42 9.04 0.43
C ALA A 103 -21.36 8.55 -0.69
N LYS A 104 -20.82 7.80 -1.67
CA LYS A 104 -21.59 7.24 -2.80
C LYS A 104 -22.61 6.22 -2.34
N ARG A 105 -22.27 5.32 -1.41
CA ARG A 105 -23.23 4.36 -0.81
C ARG A 105 -24.39 5.08 -0.13
N ARG A 106 -24.12 6.15 0.62
CA ARG A 106 -25.17 6.97 1.24
C ARG A 106 -26.05 7.67 0.20
N ALA A 107 -25.46 8.19 -0.88
CA ALA A 107 -26.20 8.81 -1.96
C ALA A 107 -27.10 7.80 -2.70
N HIS A 108 -26.58 6.59 -2.95
CA HIS A 108 -27.32 5.49 -3.56
C HIS A 108 -28.53 5.08 -2.71
N GLY A 109 -28.35 4.90 -1.39
CA GLY A 109 -29.45 4.61 -0.48
C GLY A 109 -30.55 5.67 -0.52
N ARG A 110 -30.18 6.96 -0.44
CA ARG A 110 -31.16 8.06 -0.57
C ARG A 110 -31.89 8.06 -1.91
N ALA A 111 -31.20 7.72 -3.01
CA ALA A 111 -31.82 7.64 -4.32
C ALA A 111 -32.84 6.50 -4.41
N LEU A 112 -32.55 5.35 -3.80
CA LEU A 112 -33.49 4.23 -3.72
C LEU A 112 -34.72 4.58 -2.88
N ASP A 113 -34.53 5.19 -1.71
CA ASP A 113 -35.64 5.62 -0.84
C ASP A 113 -36.59 6.58 -1.56
N GLU A 114 -36.05 7.54 -2.33
CA GLU A 114 -36.87 8.49 -3.08
C GLU A 114 -37.64 7.81 -4.22
N ILE A 115 -37.03 6.85 -4.91
CA ILE A 115 -37.72 6.04 -5.92
C ILE A 115 -38.88 5.26 -5.28
N GLU A 116 -38.69 4.70 -4.10
CA GLU A 116 -39.73 3.96 -3.39
C GLU A 116 -40.88 4.87 -2.96
N ARG A 117 -40.59 6.04 -2.38
CA ARG A 117 -41.61 7.04 -2.02
C ARG A 117 -42.41 7.49 -3.23
N GLN A 118 -41.74 7.74 -4.35
CA GLN A 118 -42.40 8.16 -5.59
C GLN A 118 -43.38 7.07 -6.09
N ARG A 119 -42.93 5.80 -6.11
CA ARG A 119 -43.79 4.66 -6.47
C ARG A 119 -44.99 4.50 -5.54
N GLN A 120 -44.81 4.71 -4.24
CA GLN A 120 -45.91 4.66 -3.28
C GLN A 120 -46.94 5.78 -3.53
N ARG A 121 -46.48 7.01 -3.79
CA ARG A 121 -47.37 8.13 -4.15
C ARG A 121 -48.15 7.86 -5.43
N GLU A 122 -47.49 7.33 -6.46
CA GLU A 122 -48.15 6.98 -7.73
C GLU A 122 -49.20 5.89 -7.55
N ARG A 123 -48.93 4.87 -6.71
CA ARG A 123 -49.92 3.82 -6.40
C ARG A 123 -51.13 4.36 -5.64
N LEU A 124 -50.92 5.26 -4.70
CA LEU A 124 -52.00 5.90 -3.94
C LEU A 124 -52.83 6.87 -4.78
N ALA A 125 -52.24 7.48 -5.83
CA ALA A 125 -52.95 8.35 -6.75
C ALA A 125 -53.71 7.58 -7.86
N ALA A 126 -53.36 6.33 -8.10
CA ALA A 126 -53.93 5.48 -9.15
C ALA A 126 -55.03 4.52 -8.65
N GLY A 127 -55.24 4.42 -7.33
CA GLY A 127 -56.30 3.65 -6.68
C GLY A 127 -57.32 4.55 -6.00
#